data_AF-A0A654M3Y6-F1
#
_entry.id   AF-A0A654M3Y6-F1
#
_cell.length_a   1.000
_cell.length_b   1.000
_cell.length_c   1.000
_cell.angle_alpha   90.00
_cell.angle_beta   90.00
_cell.angle_gamma   90.00
#
_symmetry.space_group_name_H-M   'P 1'
#
loop_
_entity.id
_entity.type
_entity.pdbx_description
1 polymer ?
#
loop_
_entity_poly.entity_id
_entity_poly.type
_entity_poly.pdbx_seq_one_letter_code
_entity_poly.pdbx_strand_id
1 'polypeptide(L)'
;MKIRVNMFAIILATASLALAPSLLNTESANAAYYCSDEKGKSKAWIEGCKQGWYDHNHCLAYNPGTGEVAKGYKVGWSKGSC
;
A
#
# COMPACT_ATOMS: atom_id res chain seq x y z
N MET A 1 44.58 -0.94 -8.06
CA MET A 1 43.30 -1.62 -7.71
C MET A 1 42.31 -0.61 -7.10
N LYS A 2 41.88 0.41 -7.88
CA LYS A 2 40.93 1.47 -7.43
C LYS A 2 39.77 1.72 -8.40
N ILE A 3 39.90 1.29 -9.66
CA ILE A 3 38.88 1.53 -10.71
C ILE A 3 37.74 0.49 -10.66
N ARG A 4 37.98 -0.69 -10.06
CA ARG A 4 37.02 -1.81 -10.04
C ARG A 4 35.92 -1.69 -8.99
N VAL A 5 36.07 -0.84 -7.97
CA VAL A 5 35.09 -0.72 -6.88
C VAL A 5 33.96 0.27 -7.24
N ASN A 6 34.25 1.31 -8.03
CA ASN A 6 33.24 2.29 -8.45
C ASN A 6 32.19 1.74 -9.43
N MET A 7 32.48 0.65 -10.15
CA MET A 7 31.56 0.14 -11.18
C MET A 7 30.44 -0.75 -10.60
N PHE A 8 30.67 -1.41 -9.45
CA PHE A 8 29.64 -2.22 -8.79
C PHE A 8 28.58 -1.39 -8.05
N ALA A 9 28.96 -0.21 -7.55
CA ALA A 9 28.04 0.67 -6.82
C ALA A 9 26.93 1.26 -7.71
N ILE A 10 27.23 1.50 -9.00
CA ILE A 10 26.28 2.12 -9.93
C ILE A 10 25.20 1.10 -10.39
N ILE A 11 25.52 -0.19 -10.44
CA ILE A 11 24.60 -1.24 -10.89
C ILE A 11 23.59 -1.62 -9.78
N LEU A 12 23.98 -1.57 -8.49
CA LEU A 12 23.04 -1.83 -7.38
C LEU A 12 21.98 -0.72 -7.21
N ALA A 13 22.32 0.52 -7.57
CA ALA A 13 21.42 1.67 -7.45
C ALA A 13 20.27 1.63 -8.47
N THR A 14 20.51 1.14 -9.70
CA THR A 14 19.49 1.10 -10.75
C THR A 14 18.54 -0.10 -10.63
N ALA A 15 18.97 -1.21 -10.03
CA ALA A 15 18.09 -2.35 -9.73
C ALA A 15 17.06 -2.02 -8.64
N SER A 16 17.40 -1.15 -7.69
CA SER A 16 16.52 -0.78 -6.57
C SER A 16 15.34 0.11 -7.01
N LEU A 17 15.54 0.96 -8.03
CA LEU A 17 14.50 1.84 -8.56
C LEU A 17 13.52 1.13 -9.50
N ALA A 18 13.91 0.00 -10.09
CA ALA A 18 13.03 -0.82 -10.93
C ALA A 18 12.05 -1.67 -10.12
N LEU A 19 12.38 -2.00 -8.86
CA LEU A 19 11.55 -2.84 -7.98
C LEU A 19 10.74 -2.05 -6.93
N ALA A 20 11.09 -0.78 -6.68
CA ALA A 20 10.32 0.07 -5.78
C ALA A 20 8.85 0.24 -6.24
N PRO A 21 8.55 0.43 -7.55
CA PRO A 21 7.16 0.44 -8.00
C PRO A 21 6.50 -0.91 -7.78
N SER A 22 7.17 -2.05 -7.98
CA SER A 22 6.55 -3.38 -7.82
C SER A 22 6.15 -3.68 -6.38
N LEU A 23 6.90 -3.17 -5.39
CA LEU A 23 6.59 -3.33 -3.96
C LEU A 23 5.49 -2.37 -3.47
N LEU A 24 5.40 -1.16 -4.04
CA LEU A 24 4.37 -0.18 -3.67
C LEU A 24 3.08 -0.30 -4.51
N ASN A 25 3.17 -0.86 -5.72
CA ASN A 25 2.09 -0.89 -6.71
C ASN A 25 1.31 -2.22 -6.71
N THR A 26 1.84 -3.28 -6.11
CA THR A 26 1.05 -4.53 -5.90
C THR A 26 0.05 -4.36 -4.76
N GLU A 27 0.49 -3.74 -3.67
CA GLU A 27 -0.37 -3.51 -2.50
C GLU A 27 -1.47 -2.48 -2.80
N SER A 28 -1.10 -1.35 -3.41
CA SER A 28 -2.07 -0.31 -3.79
C SER A 28 -3.02 -0.76 -4.90
N ALA A 29 -2.62 -1.64 -5.82
CA ALA A 29 -3.53 -2.21 -6.81
C ALA A 29 -4.57 -3.16 -6.18
N ASN A 30 -4.19 -3.92 -5.15
CA ASN A 30 -5.11 -4.82 -4.45
C ASN A 30 -6.08 -4.04 -3.55
N ALA A 31 -5.59 -3.03 -2.82
CA ALA A 31 -6.42 -2.05 -2.10
C ALA A 31 -7.38 -1.30 -3.04
N ALA A 32 -6.89 -0.93 -4.22
CA ALA A 32 -7.70 -0.29 -5.24
C ALA A 32 -8.76 -1.24 -5.79
N TYR A 33 -8.47 -2.52 -5.99
CA TYR A 33 -9.43 -3.51 -6.49
C TYR A 33 -10.62 -3.71 -5.54
N TYR A 34 -10.39 -3.81 -4.23
CA TYR A 34 -11.49 -4.03 -3.27
C TYR A 34 -12.28 -2.77 -2.90
N CYS A 35 -11.67 -1.59 -2.97
CA CYS A 35 -12.27 -0.35 -2.45
C CYS A 35 -12.73 0.64 -3.55
N SER A 36 -12.21 0.53 -4.79
CA SER A 36 -12.51 1.50 -5.86
C SER A 36 -13.75 1.14 -6.69
N ASP A 37 -14.22 -0.11 -6.62
CA ASP A 37 -15.43 -0.58 -7.34
C ASP A 37 -16.74 -0.30 -6.58
N GLU A 38 -16.66 0.21 -5.36
CA GLU A 38 -17.82 0.51 -4.51
C GLU A 38 -18.56 1.77 -4.98
N LYS A 39 -19.54 1.58 -5.86
CA LYS A 39 -20.41 2.65 -6.37
C LYS A 39 -21.25 3.26 -5.24
N GLY A 40 -21.28 4.59 -5.18
CA GLY A 40 -22.09 5.36 -4.23
C GLY A 40 -21.44 5.62 -2.86
N LYS A 41 -20.16 5.28 -2.68
CA LYS A 41 -19.40 5.62 -1.48
C LYS A 41 -18.73 7.00 -1.58
N SER A 42 -18.59 7.67 -0.45
CA SER A 42 -17.85 8.93 -0.37
C SER A 42 -16.36 8.71 -0.56
N LYS A 43 -15.64 9.77 -0.97
CA LYS A 43 -14.17 9.73 -1.07
C LYS A 43 -13.52 9.34 0.25
N ALA A 44 -14.02 9.87 1.36
CA ALA A 44 -13.53 9.55 2.70
C ALA A 44 -13.70 8.06 3.06
N TRP A 45 -14.81 7.44 2.64
CA TRP A 45 -15.01 6.01 2.80
C TRP A 45 -13.99 5.21 1.98
N ILE A 46 -13.76 5.59 0.72
CA ILE A 46 -12.79 4.90 -0.15
C ILE A 46 -11.37 5.01 0.41
N GLU A 47 -10.98 6.17 0.91
CA GLU A 47 -9.68 6.39 1.56
C GLU A 47 -9.54 5.55 2.83
N GLY A 48 -10.56 5.54 3.69
CA GLY A 48 -10.59 4.68 4.86
C GLY A 48 -10.41 3.22 4.50
N CYS A 49 -11.12 2.73 3.48
CA CYS A 49 -11.02 1.35 3.00
C CYS A 49 -9.60 1.00 2.53
N LYS A 50 -8.95 1.86 1.75
CA LYS A 50 -7.56 1.65 1.33
C LYS A 50 -6.61 1.60 2.54
N GLN A 51 -6.83 2.49 3.51
CA GLN A 51 -6.00 2.58 4.71
C GLN A 51 -6.15 1.35 5.62
N GLY A 52 -7.38 0.90 5.88
CA GLY A 52 -7.61 -0.27 6.74
C GLY A 52 -7.06 -1.56 6.14
N TRP A 53 -7.13 -1.71 4.82
CA TRP A 53 -6.50 -2.83 4.14
C TRP A 53 -4.98 -2.80 4.28
N TYR A 54 -4.38 -1.63 4.02
CA TYR A 54 -2.93 -1.43 4.12
C TYR A 54 -2.43 -1.74 5.53
N ASP A 55 -3.09 -1.19 6.55
CA ASP A 55 -2.69 -1.36 7.94
C ASP A 55 -2.72 -2.85 8.35
N HIS A 56 -3.77 -3.59 7.96
CA HIS A 56 -3.85 -5.02 8.29
C HIS A 56 -2.78 -5.84 7.55
N ASN A 57 -2.53 -5.56 6.27
CA ASN A 57 -1.49 -6.23 5.49
C ASN A 57 -0.07 -5.95 6.01
N HIS A 58 0.13 -4.81 6.68
CA HIS A 58 1.41 -4.44 7.28
C HIS A 58 1.48 -4.78 8.78
N CYS A 59 0.56 -5.59 9.30
CA CYS A 59 0.49 -5.98 10.71
C CYS A 59 0.45 -4.77 11.68
N LEU A 60 -0.07 -3.63 11.22
CA LEU A 60 -0.23 -2.44 12.06
C LEU A 60 -1.43 -2.62 13.00
N ALA A 61 -1.56 -1.74 13.99
CA ALA A 61 -2.68 -1.80 14.93
C ALA A 61 -3.98 -1.29 14.30
N TYR A 62 -5.11 -1.89 14.68
CA TYR A 62 -6.44 -1.47 14.21
C TYR A 62 -6.78 -0.06 14.71
N ASN A 63 -6.83 0.92 13.80
CA ASN A 63 -7.15 2.30 14.13
C ASN A 63 -8.04 2.98 13.05
N PRO A 64 -9.37 2.75 13.09
CA PRO A 64 -10.27 3.15 12.02
C PRO A 64 -10.61 4.66 11.99
N GLY A 65 -10.24 5.44 13.01
CA GLY A 65 -10.71 6.82 13.13
C GLY A 65 -12.23 6.90 13.36
N THR A 66 -12.91 7.88 12.75
CA THR A 66 -14.37 8.09 12.92
C THR A 66 -15.09 8.37 11.60
N GLY A 67 -16.43 8.31 11.62
CA GLY A 67 -17.28 8.69 10.50
C GLY A 67 -17.20 7.75 9.28
N GLU A 68 -17.29 8.33 8.09
CA GLU A 68 -17.23 7.61 6.81
C GLU A 68 -15.90 6.87 6.62
N VAL A 69 -14.79 7.46 7.10
CA VAL A 69 -13.45 6.85 7.06
C VAL A 69 -13.44 5.55 7.85
N ALA A 70 -13.96 5.54 9.08
CA ALA A 70 -14.01 4.34 9.92
C ALA A 70 -14.86 3.21 9.32
N LYS A 71 -15.98 3.56 8.67
CA LYS A 71 -16.81 2.57 7.96
C LYS A 71 -16.05 1.92 6.81
N GLY A 72 -15.31 2.72 6.04
CA GLY A 72 -14.45 2.21 4.97
C GLY A 72 -13.32 1.36 5.50
N TYR A 73 -12.61 1.88 6.50
CA TYR A 73 -11.47 1.23 7.15
C TYR A 73 -11.79 -0.17 7.62
N LYS A 74 -12.93 -0.36 8.29
CA LYS A 74 -13.35 -1.68 8.75
C LYS A 74 -13.49 -2.69 7.60
N VAL A 75 -14.01 -2.25 6.45
CA VAL A 75 -14.14 -3.10 5.26
C VAL A 75 -12.77 -3.44 4.69
N GLY A 76 -11.91 -2.44 4.51
CA GLY A 76 -10.53 -2.63 4.08
C GLY A 76 -9.78 -3.63 4.96
N TRP A 77 -9.86 -3.44 6.28
CA TRP A 77 -9.24 -4.31 7.26
C TRP A 77 -9.68 -5.76 7.10
N SER A 78 -10.98 -6.03 6.92
CA SER A 78 -11.47 -7.39 6.72
C SER A 78 -10.95 -8.11 5.46
N LYS A 79 -10.36 -7.36 4.53
CA LYS A 79 -9.78 -7.86 3.28
C LYS A 79 -8.26 -7.99 3.32
N GLY A 80 -7.59 -7.30 4.25
CA GLY A 80 -6.16 -7.46 4.49
C GLY A 80 -5.89 -8.71 5.33
N SER A 81 -4.62 -9.10 5.41
CA SER A 81 -4.18 -10.21 6.25
C SER A 81 -2.81 -9.97 6.84
N CYS A 82 -2.75 -10.17 8.16
CA CYS A 82 -1.57 -10.52 8.95
C CYS A 82 -2.04 -11.60 9.94
#